data_AF-A0A1R3XDM6-F1
#
_entry.id   AF-A0A1R3XDM6-F1
#
_cell.length_a   1.000
_cell.length_b   1.000
_cell.length_c   1.000
_cell.angle_alpha   90.00
_cell.angle_beta   90.00
_cell.angle_gamma   90.00
#
_symmetry.space_group_name_H-M   'P 1'
#
loop_
_entity.id
_entity.type
_entity.pdbx_description
1 polymer ?
#
loop_
_entity_poly.entity_id
_entity_poly.type
_entity_poly.pdbx_seq_one_letter_code
_entity_poly.pdbx_strand_id
1 'polypeptide(L)'
;MQDKVEERSLVNVLNRLRKEGYTYDFKVSGEGKLCTMEDKHTFGPDQIRIVDFYRFEGESNPDDMSILYAVETSNGLRGTISNSYGPYADAKVDDFLKQVEDLGKNLDKRDK
;
A
#
# COMPACT_ATOMS: atom_id res chain seq x y z
N MET A 1 25.05 3.09 -16.88
CA MET A 1 24.62 2.31 -15.70
C MET A 1 23.12 2.28 -15.81
N GLN A 2 22.61 1.26 -16.50
CA GLN A 2 21.25 1.24 -17.02
C GLN A 2 20.28 0.97 -15.89
N ASP A 3 19.27 1.83 -15.86
CA ASP A 3 18.11 1.86 -14.98
C ASP A 3 17.59 0.45 -14.72
N LYS A 4 17.45 0.13 -13.43
CA LYS A 4 17.00 -1.17 -12.91
C LYS A 4 15.49 -1.34 -13.13
N VAL A 5 15.04 -1.15 -14.38
CA VAL A 5 13.69 -1.39 -14.90
C VAL A 5 13.66 -2.80 -15.48
N GLU A 6 14.06 -3.79 -14.68
CA GLU A 6 13.94 -5.20 -15.05
C GLU A 6 13.04 -5.90 -14.02
N GLU A 7 11.81 -6.15 -14.47
CA GLU A 7 11.05 -7.37 -14.19
C GLU A 7 10.61 -7.64 -12.75
N ARG A 8 9.90 -6.69 -12.15
CA ARG A 8 8.95 -7.04 -11.09
C ARG A 8 7.54 -6.87 -11.62
N SER A 9 7.06 -7.82 -12.43
CA SER A 9 5.63 -7.90 -12.73
C SER A 9 4.84 -7.91 -11.42
N LEU A 10 3.65 -7.30 -11.41
CA LEU A 10 2.74 -7.30 -10.25
C LEU A 10 2.58 -8.70 -9.65
N VAL A 11 2.51 -9.71 -10.50
CA VAL A 11 2.48 -11.13 -10.14
C VAL A 11 3.71 -11.58 -9.33
N ASN A 12 4.92 -11.16 -9.67
CA ASN A 12 6.14 -11.53 -8.94
C ASN A 12 6.19 -10.87 -7.56
N VAL A 13 5.80 -9.60 -7.47
CA VAL A 13 5.73 -8.87 -6.20
C VAL A 13 4.68 -9.49 -5.30
N LEU A 14 3.48 -9.75 -5.80
CA LEU A 14 2.42 -10.42 -5.05
C LEU A 14 2.85 -11.82 -4.58
N ASN A 15 3.51 -12.61 -5.44
CA ASN A 15 4.00 -13.93 -5.04
C ASN A 15 5.05 -13.85 -3.93
N ARG A 16 5.95 -12.88 -3.99
CA ARG A 16 6.95 -12.64 -2.94
C ARG A 16 6.28 -12.22 -1.65
N LEU A 17 5.39 -11.24 -1.70
CA LEU A 17 4.62 -10.75 -0.56
C LEU A 17 3.81 -11.89 0.08
N ARG A 18 3.14 -12.73 -0.72
CA ARG A 18 2.46 -13.93 -0.21
C ARG A 18 3.39 -14.88 0.53
N LYS A 19 4.62 -15.11 0.04
CA LYS A 19 5.64 -15.91 0.74
C LYS A 19 6.11 -15.28 2.04
N GLU A 20 6.11 -13.95 2.13
CA GLU A 20 6.45 -13.19 3.33
C GLU A 20 5.29 -13.10 4.35
N GLY A 21 4.11 -13.63 4.00
CA GLY A 21 2.92 -13.65 4.85
C GLY A 21 1.89 -12.55 4.55
N TYR A 22 2.11 -11.75 3.51
CA TYR A 22 1.16 -10.74 3.04
C TYR A 22 0.11 -11.40 2.14
N THR A 23 -0.84 -12.09 2.78
CA THR A 23 -1.94 -12.78 2.10
C THR A 23 -3.26 -12.03 2.22
N TYR A 24 -3.31 -10.99 3.05
CA TYR A 24 -4.49 -10.17 3.24
C TYR A 24 -4.52 -9.03 2.24
N ASP A 25 -5.73 -8.71 1.78
CA ASP A 25 -5.97 -7.54 0.96
C ASP A 25 -6.76 -6.52 1.76
N PHE A 26 -6.29 -5.28 1.70
CA PHE A 26 -6.81 -4.16 2.46
C PHE A 26 -7.29 -3.06 1.54
N LYS A 27 -8.36 -2.39 1.96
CA LYS A 27 -8.96 -1.26 1.26
C LYS A 27 -9.15 -0.09 2.22
N VAL A 28 -9.16 1.13 1.72
CA VAL A 28 -9.58 2.27 2.55
C VAL A 28 -11.10 2.37 2.53
N SER A 29 -11.73 2.23 3.69
CA SER A 29 -13.17 2.48 3.84
C SER A 29 -13.48 3.98 3.76
N GLY A 30 -14.74 4.31 3.49
CA GLY A 30 -15.19 5.68 3.23
C GLY A 30 -14.92 6.70 4.35
N GLU A 31 -14.63 6.22 5.57
CA GLU A 31 -14.19 6.97 6.75
C GLU A 31 -12.69 7.31 6.79
N GLY A 32 -11.89 6.90 5.79
CA GLY A 32 -10.44 7.10 5.82
C GLY A 32 -9.74 6.16 6.81
N LYS A 33 -10.19 4.92 6.87
CA LYS A 33 -9.58 3.85 7.69
C LYS A 33 -9.31 2.65 6.83
N LEU A 34 -8.26 1.90 7.12
CA LEU A 34 -7.96 0.67 6.40
C LEU A 34 -8.87 -0.44 6.93
N CYS A 35 -9.68 -1.03 6.06
CA CYS A 35 -10.47 -2.21 6.37
C CYS A 35 -9.96 -3.42 5.59
N THR A 36 -10.19 -4.61 6.13
CA THR A 36 -10.09 -5.84 5.32
C THR A 36 -11.15 -5.81 4.22
N MET A 37 -10.94 -6.56 3.14
CA MET A 37 -11.94 -6.73 2.07
C MET A 37 -13.34 -7.08 2.62
N GLU A 38 -13.39 -7.90 3.68
CA GLU A 38 -14.61 -8.33 4.36
C GLU A 38 -15.19 -7.29 5.35
N ASP A 39 -14.56 -6.12 5.51
CA ASP A 39 -14.93 -5.08 6.51
C ASP A 39 -14.98 -5.60 7.97
N LYS A 40 -14.33 -6.73 8.25
CA LYS A 40 -14.31 -7.34 9.58
C LYS A 40 -13.38 -6.63 10.54
N HIS A 41 -12.24 -6.15 10.04
CA HIS A 41 -11.24 -5.46 10.84
C HIS A 41 -10.93 -4.11 10.22
N THR A 42 -10.90 -3.09 11.08
CA THR A 42 -10.61 -1.71 10.70
C THR A 42 -9.39 -1.23 11.49
N PHE A 43 -8.44 -0.61 10.79
CA PHE A 43 -7.20 -0.10 11.32
C PHE A 43 -7.08 1.39 10.98
N GLY A 44 -6.71 2.18 11.98
CA GLY A 44 -6.37 3.59 11.78
C GLY A 44 -5.03 3.75 11.07
N PRO A 45 -4.74 4.93 10.50
CA PRO A 45 -3.48 5.20 9.83
C PRO A 45 -2.26 5.09 10.78
N ASP A 46 -2.45 5.33 12.07
CA ASP A 46 -1.43 5.15 13.13
C ASP A 46 -1.11 3.68 13.44
N GLN A 47 -2.06 2.79 13.16
CA GLN A 47 -1.91 1.35 13.41
C GLN A 47 -1.35 0.60 12.21
N ILE A 48 -0.95 1.32 11.17
CA ILE A 48 -0.50 0.75 9.91
C ILE A 48 0.87 1.31 9.61
N ARG A 49 1.71 0.43 9.10
CA ARG A 49 3.04 0.78 8.65
C ARG A 49 3.22 0.35 7.21
N ILE A 50 3.52 1.31 6.34
CA ILE A 50 3.95 1.00 4.98
C ILE A 50 5.37 0.43 5.07
N VAL A 51 5.52 -0.83 4.67
CA VAL A 51 6.80 -1.53 4.63
C VAL A 51 7.49 -1.25 3.29
N ASP A 52 6.74 -1.35 2.20
CA ASP A 52 7.22 -1.11 0.84
C ASP A 52 6.08 -0.64 -0.06
N PHE A 53 6.41 0.00 -1.17
CA PHE A 53 5.45 0.31 -2.23
C PHE A 53 6.04 0.07 -3.61
N TYR A 54 5.18 -0.34 -4.54
CA TYR A 54 5.53 -0.77 -5.88
C TYR A 54 4.59 -0.11 -6.87
N ARG A 55 5.15 0.63 -7.83
CA ARG A 55 4.38 1.26 -8.89
C ARG A 55 4.40 0.36 -10.13
N PHE A 56 3.23 0.16 -10.71
CA PHE A 56 2.98 -0.60 -11.92
C PHE A 56 2.24 0.27 -12.92
N GLU A 57 2.46 0.01 -14.20
CA GLU A 57 1.60 0.52 -15.28
C GLU A 57 0.39 -0.40 -15.42
N GLY A 58 -0.79 0.17 -15.62
CA GLY A 58 -2.04 -0.54 -15.75
C GLY A 58 -2.05 -1.36 -17.04
N GLU A 59 -2.50 -2.61 -16.96
CA GLU A 59 -2.58 -3.49 -18.13
C GLU A 59 -3.52 -2.94 -19.22
N SER A 60 -4.49 -2.10 -18.84
CA SER A 60 -5.47 -1.53 -19.75
C SER A 60 -4.99 -0.26 -20.46
N ASN A 61 -4.25 0.60 -19.77
CA ASN A 61 -3.71 1.84 -20.35
C ASN A 61 -2.32 2.08 -19.78
N PRO A 62 -1.30 2.34 -20.63
CA PRO A 62 0.05 2.68 -20.16
C PRO A 62 0.07 4.01 -19.37
N ASP A 63 -0.91 4.88 -19.59
CA ASP A 63 -1.12 6.10 -18.80
C ASP A 63 -1.77 5.84 -17.43
N ASP A 64 -2.44 4.70 -17.25
CA ASP A 64 -3.00 4.32 -15.96
C ASP A 64 -1.87 3.75 -15.11
N MET A 65 -1.64 4.31 -13.93
CA MET A 65 -0.59 3.85 -13.05
C MET A 65 -1.25 3.33 -11.78
N SER A 66 -0.85 2.14 -11.35
CA SER A 66 -1.33 1.52 -10.12
C SER A 66 -0.18 1.39 -9.14
N ILE A 67 -0.43 1.71 -7.87
CA ILE A 67 0.58 1.61 -6.82
C ILE A 67 0.11 0.58 -5.80
N LEU A 68 0.89 -0.47 -5.60
CA LEU A 68 0.69 -1.49 -4.57
C LEU A 68 1.56 -1.16 -3.36
N TYR A 69 0.94 -0.94 -2.21
CA TYR A 69 1.62 -0.76 -0.95
C TYR A 69 1.54 -2.06 -0.15
N ALA A 70 2.69 -2.54 0.31
CA ALA A 70 2.78 -3.60 1.31
C ALA A 70 2.72 -2.93 2.68
N VAL A 71 1.68 -3.29 3.44
CA VAL A 71 1.42 -2.71 4.76
C VAL A 71 1.36 -3.78 5.83
N GLU A 72 1.86 -3.44 7.00
CA GLU A 72 1.76 -4.26 8.21
C GLU A 72 0.96 -3.49 9.25
N THR A 73 0.00 -4.16 9.90
CA THR A 73 -0.76 -3.57 10.99
C THR A 73 -0.09 -3.86 12.32
N SER A 74 -0.34 -3.01 13.33
CA SER A 74 0.14 -3.22 14.70
C SER A 74 -0.32 -4.54 15.32
N ASN A 75 -1.36 -5.18 14.77
CA ASN A 75 -1.86 -6.47 15.23
C ASN A 75 -1.08 -7.66 14.64
N GLY A 76 -0.06 -7.39 13.81
CA GLY A 76 0.72 -8.39 13.09
C GLY A 76 0.10 -8.88 11.80
N LEU A 77 -1.02 -8.28 11.35
CA LEU A 77 -1.62 -8.62 10.06
C LEU A 77 -0.84 -7.93 8.94
N ARG A 78 -0.44 -8.73 7.96
CA ARG A 78 0.33 -8.27 6.80
C ARG A 78 -0.52 -8.39 5.57
N GLY A 79 -0.57 -7.33 4.78
CA GLY A 79 -1.36 -7.34 3.58
C GLY A 79 -0.96 -6.27 2.59
N THR A 80 -1.65 -6.26 1.47
CA THR A 80 -1.40 -5.32 0.39
C THR A 80 -2.59 -4.41 0.21
N ILE A 81 -2.33 -3.18 -0.18
CA ILE A 81 -3.33 -2.24 -0.65
C ILE A 81 -2.91 -1.71 -2.01
N SER A 82 -3.80 -1.77 -2.99
CA SER A 82 -3.59 -1.16 -4.29
C SER A 82 -4.36 0.15 -4.39
N ASN A 83 -3.75 1.16 -4.99
CA ASN A 83 -4.40 2.42 -5.32
C ASN A 83 -4.12 2.81 -6.76
N SER A 84 -5.13 3.36 -7.44
CA SER A 84 -4.97 3.97 -8.76
C SER A 84 -4.29 5.34 -8.62
N TYR A 85 -3.46 5.71 -9.58
CA TYR A 85 -2.73 6.97 -9.62
C TYR A 85 -3.22 7.80 -10.82
N GLY A 86 -3.51 9.07 -10.60
CA GLY A 86 -4.01 9.99 -11.62
C GLY A 86 -5.47 10.43 -11.36
N PRO A 87 -6.26 10.78 -12.39
CA PRO A 87 -7.62 11.30 -12.22
C PRO A 87 -8.60 10.28 -11.64
N TYR A 88 -8.24 8.99 -11.68
CA TYR A 88 -8.99 7.89 -11.08
C TYR A 88 -8.51 7.53 -9.67
N ALA A 89 -7.52 8.25 -9.13
CA ALA A 89 -7.08 8.06 -7.76
C ALA A 89 -8.20 8.43 -6.79
N ASP A 90 -8.47 7.54 -5.85
CA ASP A 90 -9.43 7.84 -4.80
C ASP A 90 -8.77 8.80 -3.80
N ALA A 91 -9.25 10.05 -3.76
CA ALA A 91 -8.66 11.09 -2.90
C ALA A 91 -8.60 10.67 -1.42
N LYS A 92 -9.49 9.76 -1.00
CA LYS A 92 -9.47 9.20 0.35
C LYS A 92 -8.31 8.24 0.57
N VAL A 93 -8.01 7.40 -0.42
CA VAL A 93 -6.87 6.48 -0.35
C VAL A 93 -5.57 7.27 -0.36
N ASP A 94 -5.49 8.33 -1.18
CA ASP A 94 -4.33 9.22 -1.23
C ASP A 94 -4.10 9.92 0.12
N ASP A 95 -5.13 10.55 0.69
CA ASP A 95 -5.05 11.20 1.99
C ASP A 95 -4.68 10.21 3.10
N PHE A 96 -5.26 9.01 3.06
CA PHE A 96 -4.93 7.94 4.01
C PHE A 96 -3.46 7.52 3.94
N LEU A 97 -2.96 7.23 2.73
CA LEU A 97 -1.57 6.85 2.53
C LEU A 97 -0.62 7.96 2.96
N LYS A 98 -0.98 9.22 2.69
CA LYS A 98 -0.23 10.40 3.11
C LYS A 98 -0.19 10.53 4.64
N GLN A 99 -1.30 10.27 5.33
CA GLN A 99 -1.33 10.22 6.78
C GLN A 99 -0.44 9.11 7.34
N VAL A 100 -0.53 7.90 6.77
CA VAL A 100 0.33 6.76 7.19
C VAL A 100 1.81 7.09 6.96
N GLU A 101 2.16 7.72 5.85
CA GLU A 101 3.54 8.16 5.59
C GLU A 101 4.00 9.25 6.58
N ASP A 102 3.15 10.24 6.87
CA ASP A 102 3.46 11.31 7.84
C ASP A 102 3.68 10.74 9.25
N LEU A 103 2.81 9.83 9.69
CA LEU A 103 2.92 9.10 10.95
C LEU A 103 4.18 8.22 10.97
N GLY A 104 4.46 7.49 9.90
CA GLY A 104 5.66 6.67 9.75
C GLY A 104 6.96 7.49 9.79
N LYS A 105 6.97 8.69 9.19
CA LYS A 105 8.10 9.63 9.25
C LYS A 105 8.30 10.24 10.63
N ASN A 106 7.24 10.35 11.43
CA ASN A 106 7.33 10.85 12.81
C ASN A 106 7.99 9.83 13.76
N LEU A 107 7.86 8.52 13.47
CA LEU A 107 8.55 7.46 14.20
C LEU A 107 10.07 7.42 13.97
N ASP A 108 10.57 7.90 12.82
CA ASP A 108 12.01 8.01 12.52
C ASP A 108 12.66 9.26 13.14
N LYS A 109 11.87 10.30 13.47
CA LYS A 109 12.36 11.54 14.11
C LYS A 109 12.55 11.45 15.64
N ARG A 110 12.78 10.24 16.17
CA ARG A 110 13.33 10.05 17.52
C ARG A 110 14.69 9.35 17.44
N ASP A 111 15.67 9.99 16.82
CA ASP A 111 17.05 9.98 17.33
C ASP A 111 17.87 11.08 16.62
N LYS A 112 17.92 12.27 17.22
CA LYS A 112 19.16 12.95 17.68
C LYS A 112 18.95 14.44 17.94
#